data_AF-A0A9W4Q0I1-F1
#
_entry.id   AF-A0A9W4Q0I1-F1
#
_cell.length_a   1.000
_cell.length_b   1.000
_cell.length_c   1.000
_cell.angle_alpha   90.00
_cell.angle_beta   90.00
_cell.angle_gamma   90.00
#
_symmetry.space_group_name_H-M   'P 1'
#
loop_
_entity.id
_entity.type
_entity.pdbx_description
1 polymer ?
#
loop_
_entity_poly.entity_id
_entity_poly.type
_entity_poly.pdbx_seq_one_letter_code
_entity_poly.pdbx_strand_id
1 'polypeptide(L)'
;MRVVTYNIQYGKGRDGRYDIDRVADVLVGADIIGLQEIEAYWERSGNIHQVERIVERLGDYHAVYGATVDIDKRLDGRHVRRQFGNAILSRWPIVTTRTFLFPKLTPLTAHAIQRGVTEATIETPLGLIRVYSSHFSHLCDEERLIHAQVTLDVHRRARNDGPVSAGGHPDTTWLEEPPPAVPAEAILMGDLNLTPDSPVYELLVGPTSGMYGRLNPPDCFCDAWVAAGHAENEGDTIYLDWDAKTGKRIDYIMVTPGLRAKVASAEVLRDADASDHQPLAVTFRD
;
A
#
# COMPACT_ATOMS: atom_id res chain seq x y z
N MET A 1 10.73 -14.15 -1.91
CA MET A 1 9.38 -13.52 -1.90
C MET A 1 9.40 -12.21 -2.70
N ARG A 2 8.52 -12.02 -3.68
CA ARG A 2 8.40 -10.78 -4.49
C ARG A 2 7.20 -9.95 -4.05
N VAL A 3 7.44 -8.73 -3.62
CA VAL A 3 6.40 -7.77 -3.20
C VAL A 3 6.29 -6.67 -4.25
N VAL A 4 5.08 -6.33 -4.67
CA VAL A 4 4.82 -5.27 -5.66
C VAL A 4 3.84 -4.27 -5.10
N THR A 5 4.10 -2.98 -5.29
CA THR A 5 3.09 -1.95 -5.10
C THR A 5 2.77 -1.25 -6.41
N TYR A 6 1.50 -0.93 -6.61
CA TYR A 6 1.04 -0.28 -7.83
C TYR A 6 -0.20 0.59 -7.57
N ASN A 7 -0.08 1.91 -7.74
CA ASN A 7 -1.24 2.76 -7.97
C ASN A 7 -1.76 2.46 -9.38
N ILE A 8 -3.00 1.98 -9.48
CA ILE A 8 -3.56 1.49 -10.74
C ILE A 8 -4.42 2.52 -11.47
N GLN A 9 -4.55 3.73 -10.92
CA GLN A 9 -5.46 4.77 -11.42
C GLN A 9 -6.83 4.19 -11.80
N TYR A 10 -7.44 3.41 -10.89
CA TYR A 10 -8.73 2.73 -11.10
C TYR A 10 -8.86 1.99 -12.45
N GLY A 11 -7.75 1.43 -12.93
CA GLY A 11 -7.65 0.68 -14.18
C GLY A 11 -7.48 1.53 -15.44
N LYS A 12 -7.28 2.84 -15.31
CA LYS A 12 -7.08 3.75 -16.44
C LYS A 12 -5.60 3.77 -16.82
N GLY A 13 -5.28 3.26 -18.01
CA GLY A 13 -3.91 3.32 -18.53
C GLY A 13 -3.56 4.64 -19.20
N ARG A 14 -2.30 4.73 -19.64
CA ARG A 14 -1.77 5.92 -20.34
C ARG A 14 -2.45 6.21 -21.67
N ASP A 15 -3.07 5.20 -22.27
CA ASP A 15 -3.93 5.32 -23.45
C ASP A 15 -5.33 5.89 -23.15
N GLY A 16 -5.62 6.19 -21.88
CA GLY A 16 -6.89 6.70 -21.41
C GLY A 16 -8.00 5.66 -21.30
N ARG A 17 -7.71 4.37 -21.54
CA ARG A 17 -8.69 3.29 -21.49
C ARG A 17 -8.72 2.62 -20.12
N TYR A 18 -9.93 2.28 -19.68
CA TYR A 18 -10.18 1.53 -18.46
C TYR A 18 -10.09 0.03 -18.77
N ASP A 19 -9.04 -0.63 -18.30
CA ASP A 19 -8.78 -2.06 -18.50
C ASP A 19 -8.14 -2.65 -17.25
N ILE A 20 -8.97 -3.24 -16.40
CA ILE A 20 -8.50 -3.84 -15.14
C ILE A 20 -7.77 -5.18 -15.35
N ASP A 21 -8.03 -5.86 -16.48
CA ASP A 21 -7.36 -7.12 -16.79
C ASP A 21 -5.92 -6.83 -17.23
N ARG A 22 -5.70 -5.75 -17.99
CA ARG A 22 -4.34 -5.26 -18.29
C ARG A 22 -3.55 -4.94 -17.03
N VAL A 23 -4.19 -4.36 -16.01
CA VAL A 23 -3.55 -4.14 -14.70
C VAL A 23 -3.18 -5.47 -14.04
N ALA A 24 -4.09 -6.44 -14.02
CA ALA A 24 -3.82 -7.76 -13.44
C ALA A 24 -2.66 -8.48 -14.16
N ASP A 25 -2.56 -8.37 -15.49
CA ASP A 25 -1.47 -8.98 -16.27
C ASP A 25 -0.09 -8.42 -15.88
N VAL A 26 0.00 -7.13 -15.50
CA VAL A 26 1.24 -6.52 -14.99
C VAL A 26 1.68 -7.11 -13.64
N LEU A 27 0.74 -7.61 -12.84
CA LEU A 27 0.96 -8.11 -11.48
C LEU A 27 1.37 -9.59 -11.43
N VAL A 28 1.35 -10.29 -12.58
CA VAL A 28 1.69 -11.72 -12.66
C VAL A 28 3.08 -11.98 -12.06
N GLY A 29 3.14 -12.98 -11.18
CA GLY A 29 4.37 -13.41 -10.52
C GLY A 29 4.74 -12.63 -9.26
N ALA A 30 3.96 -11.63 -8.83
CA ALA A 30 4.11 -11.03 -7.50
C ALA A 30 3.52 -11.94 -6.43
N ASP A 31 4.15 -12.08 -5.26
CA ASP A 31 3.63 -12.92 -4.17
C ASP A 31 2.75 -12.13 -3.19
N ILE A 32 3.09 -10.86 -2.95
CA ILE A 32 2.29 -9.90 -2.18
C ILE A 32 2.14 -8.64 -3.03
N ILE A 33 0.92 -8.12 -3.13
CA ILE A 33 0.60 -6.97 -3.97
C ILE A 33 -0.12 -5.92 -3.13
N GLY A 34 0.35 -4.68 -3.17
CA GLY A 34 -0.33 -3.50 -2.62
C GLY A 34 -0.88 -2.64 -3.74
N LEU A 35 -2.20 -2.44 -3.78
CA LEU A 35 -2.84 -1.62 -4.79
C LEU A 35 -3.47 -0.36 -4.19
N GLN A 36 -3.34 0.74 -4.92
CA GLN A 36 -3.96 2.02 -4.60
C GLN A 36 -4.87 2.47 -5.76
N GLU A 37 -5.82 3.35 -5.44
CA GLU A 37 -6.87 3.79 -6.38
C GLU A 37 -7.73 2.65 -6.92
N ILE A 38 -8.04 1.69 -6.06
CA ILE A 38 -8.98 0.61 -6.36
C ILE A 38 -10.40 1.13 -6.22
N GLU A 39 -11.28 0.74 -7.13
CA GLU A 39 -12.70 1.09 -7.13
C GLU A 39 -13.62 -0.13 -7.06
N ALA A 40 -14.80 0.08 -6.48
CA ALA A 40 -15.96 -0.78 -6.67
C ALA A 40 -17.19 0.05 -7.05
N TYR A 41 -17.90 -0.39 -8.09
CA TYR A 41 -19.19 0.18 -8.54
C TYR A 41 -19.17 1.65 -8.96
N TRP A 42 -18.05 2.13 -9.54
CA TRP A 42 -17.99 3.41 -10.24
C TRP A 42 -18.36 3.24 -11.71
N GLU A 43 -19.14 4.19 -12.24
CA GLU A 43 -19.68 4.08 -13.61
C GLU A 43 -18.57 4.11 -14.66
N ARG A 44 -17.56 4.97 -14.47
CA ARG A 44 -16.40 5.12 -15.36
C ARG A 44 -15.58 3.83 -15.53
N SER A 45 -15.60 2.96 -14.52
CA SER A 45 -14.87 1.69 -14.50
C SER A 45 -15.82 0.49 -14.68
N GLY A 46 -17.01 0.73 -15.25
CA GLY A 46 -17.93 -0.33 -15.66
C GLY A 46 -18.80 -0.91 -14.54
N ASN A 47 -18.88 -0.24 -13.39
CA ASN A 47 -19.62 -0.71 -12.22
C ASN A 47 -19.20 -2.10 -11.71
N ILE A 48 -17.93 -2.47 -11.87
CA ILE A 48 -17.39 -3.74 -11.39
C ILE A 48 -16.77 -3.59 -9.99
N HIS A 49 -16.49 -4.71 -9.32
CA HIS A 49 -15.63 -4.76 -8.15
C HIS A 49 -14.20 -5.10 -8.59
N GLN A 50 -13.28 -4.13 -8.60
CA GLN A 50 -11.96 -4.31 -9.22
C GLN A 50 -11.09 -5.36 -8.51
N VAL A 51 -11.13 -5.44 -7.18
CA VAL A 51 -10.37 -6.47 -6.43
C VAL A 51 -10.80 -7.87 -6.83
N GLU A 52 -12.10 -8.15 -6.85
CA GLU A 52 -12.64 -9.45 -7.26
C GLU A 52 -12.18 -9.82 -8.67
N ARG A 53 -12.24 -8.86 -9.61
CA ARG A 53 -11.80 -9.10 -10.98
C ARG A 53 -10.29 -9.37 -11.10
N ILE A 54 -9.46 -8.64 -10.35
CA ILE A 54 -8.00 -8.87 -10.32
C ILE A 54 -7.70 -10.25 -9.74
N VAL A 55 -8.35 -10.64 -8.64
CA VAL A 55 -8.16 -11.97 -8.02
C VAL A 55 -8.61 -13.08 -8.97
N GLU A 56 -9.74 -12.93 -9.66
CA GLU A 56 -10.21 -13.87 -10.68
C GLU A 56 -9.18 -14.04 -11.80
N ARG A 57 -8.54 -12.95 -12.23
CA ARG A 57 -7.53 -12.98 -13.29
C ARG A 57 -6.18 -13.56 -12.84
N LEU A 58 -5.74 -13.26 -11.62
CA LEU A 58 -4.46 -13.73 -11.09
C LEU A 58 -4.49 -15.19 -10.62
N GLY A 59 -5.62 -15.64 -10.06
CA GLY A 59 -5.79 -16.98 -9.50
C GLY A 59 -5.03 -17.20 -8.18
N ASP A 60 -5.63 -17.90 -7.22
CA ASP A 60 -5.00 -18.31 -5.95
C ASP A 60 -4.40 -17.17 -5.09
N TYR A 61 -5.11 -16.04 -4.98
CA TYR A 61 -4.78 -14.96 -4.03
C TYR A 61 -5.85 -14.80 -2.95
N HIS A 62 -5.39 -14.65 -1.71
CA HIS A 62 -6.15 -14.00 -0.65
C HIS A 62 -6.16 -12.50 -0.88
N ALA A 63 -7.27 -11.82 -0.58
CA ALA A 63 -7.39 -10.40 -0.78
C ALA A 63 -8.10 -9.70 0.39
N VAL A 64 -7.67 -8.49 0.68
CA VAL A 64 -8.41 -7.54 1.52
C VAL A 64 -8.59 -6.24 0.76
N TYR A 65 -9.79 -5.67 0.85
CA TYR A 65 -10.12 -4.36 0.32
C TYR A 65 -10.47 -3.42 1.48
N GLY A 66 -9.63 -2.42 1.71
CA GLY A 66 -9.90 -1.35 2.67
C GLY A 66 -10.45 -0.12 1.95
N ALA A 67 -11.78 -0.07 1.82
CA ALA A 67 -12.46 1.10 1.28
C ALA A 67 -12.25 2.31 2.20
N THR A 68 -11.73 3.41 1.66
CA THR A 68 -11.57 4.68 2.37
C THR A 68 -12.69 5.65 2.04
N VAL A 69 -13.24 5.56 0.82
CA VAL A 69 -14.51 6.16 0.44
C VAL A 69 -15.52 5.02 0.32
N ASP A 70 -16.65 5.15 1.00
CA ASP A 70 -17.71 4.15 0.95
C ASP A 70 -19.08 4.84 1.00
N ILE A 71 -19.73 4.93 -0.16
CA ILE A 71 -20.95 5.73 -0.35
C ILE A 71 -22.04 4.86 -0.97
N ASP A 72 -23.26 4.99 -0.46
CA ASP A 72 -24.42 4.33 -1.06
C ASP A 72 -24.67 4.79 -2.51
N LYS A 73 -24.99 3.85 -3.39
CA LYS A 73 -25.35 4.10 -4.79
C LYS A 73 -26.54 3.24 -5.18
N ARG A 74 -27.44 3.82 -5.97
CA ARG A 74 -28.47 3.06 -6.70
C ARG A 74 -27.90 2.58 -8.04
N LEU A 75 -27.99 1.27 -8.28
CA LEU A 75 -27.62 0.64 -9.54
C LEU A 75 -28.70 -0.40 -9.87
N ASP A 76 -29.36 -0.30 -11.02
CA ASP A 76 -30.44 -1.21 -11.43
C ASP A 76 -31.54 -1.40 -10.37
N GLY A 77 -31.94 -0.32 -9.71
CA GLY A 77 -32.97 -0.31 -8.67
C GLY A 77 -32.53 -0.81 -7.29
N ARG A 78 -31.36 -1.45 -7.16
CA ARG A 78 -30.80 -1.92 -5.88
C ARG A 78 -29.79 -0.95 -5.27
N HIS A 79 -29.62 -1.04 -3.96
CA HIS A 79 -28.53 -0.37 -3.24
C HIS A 79 -27.24 -1.18 -3.38
N VAL A 80 -26.15 -0.51 -3.76
CA VAL A 80 -24.78 -1.03 -3.78
C VAL A 80 -23.85 -0.02 -3.11
N ARG A 81 -22.70 -0.48 -2.62
CA ARG A 81 -21.68 0.39 -2.04
C ARG A 81 -20.70 0.83 -3.13
N ARG A 82 -20.72 2.11 -3.51
CA ARG A 82 -19.69 2.69 -4.40
C ARG A 82 -18.48 3.04 -3.56
N GLN A 83 -17.37 2.34 -3.80
CA GLN A 83 -16.19 2.38 -2.94
C GLN A 83 -14.94 2.80 -3.70
N PHE A 84 -14.00 3.41 -2.99
CA PHE A 84 -12.64 3.67 -3.45
C PHE A 84 -11.68 3.45 -2.28
N GLY A 85 -10.49 2.89 -2.53
CA GLY A 85 -9.51 2.67 -1.47
C GLY A 85 -8.27 1.91 -1.90
N ASN A 86 -7.73 1.13 -0.96
CA ASN A 86 -6.51 0.35 -1.14
C ASN A 86 -6.83 -1.14 -1.01
N ALA A 87 -6.05 -1.98 -1.70
CA ALA A 87 -6.12 -3.43 -1.54
C ALA A 87 -4.76 -4.03 -1.22
N ILE A 88 -4.78 -5.19 -0.55
CA ILE A 88 -3.62 -6.07 -0.40
C ILE A 88 -4.04 -7.44 -0.89
N LEU A 89 -3.25 -8.02 -1.80
CA LEU A 89 -3.41 -9.39 -2.27
C LEU A 89 -2.19 -10.20 -1.86
N SER A 90 -2.37 -11.48 -1.53
CA SER A 90 -1.27 -12.38 -1.20
C SER A 90 -1.53 -13.81 -1.63
N ARG A 91 -0.47 -14.51 -2.08
CA ARG A 91 -0.49 -15.96 -2.30
C ARG A 91 -0.58 -16.78 -1.01
N TRP A 92 -0.29 -16.15 0.13
CA TRP A 92 -0.35 -16.79 1.43
C TRP A 92 -1.53 -16.26 2.26
N PRO A 93 -1.98 -17.02 3.28
CA PRO A 93 -3.10 -16.61 4.11
C PRO A 93 -2.92 -15.22 4.72
N ILE A 94 -3.93 -14.37 4.55
CA ILE A 94 -4.11 -13.12 5.31
C ILE A 94 -4.84 -13.49 6.60
N VAL A 95 -4.14 -13.49 7.73
CA VAL A 95 -4.67 -13.99 9.01
C VAL A 95 -5.42 -12.92 9.81
N THR A 96 -5.12 -11.64 9.61
CA THR A 96 -5.88 -10.52 10.20
C THR A 96 -5.85 -9.31 9.29
N THR A 97 -6.89 -8.50 9.33
CA THR A 97 -6.98 -7.25 8.56
C THR A 97 -7.49 -6.10 9.38
N ARG A 98 -7.00 -4.88 9.12
CA ARG A 98 -7.53 -3.63 9.69
C ARG A 98 -7.45 -2.52 8.65
N THR A 99 -8.34 -1.54 8.71
CA THR A 99 -8.24 -0.31 7.90
C THR A 99 -8.36 0.89 8.81
N PHE A 100 -7.36 1.77 8.77
CA PHE A 100 -7.29 2.98 9.57
C PHE A 100 -7.48 4.19 8.66
N LEU A 101 -8.57 4.93 8.86
CA LEU A 101 -8.83 6.16 8.12
C LEU A 101 -7.99 7.30 8.66
N PHE A 102 -7.42 8.10 7.76
CA PHE A 102 -6.67 9.29 8.17
C PHE A 102 -7.59 10.49 8.40
N PRO A 103 -7.27 11.39 9.33
CA PRO A 103 -7.84 12.73 9.28
C PRO A 103 -7.59 13.36 7.91
N LYS A 104 -8.56 14.15 7.42
CA LYS A 104 -8.44 14.84 6.14
C LYS A 104 -8.73 16.32 6.26
N LEU A 105 -8.08 17.11 5.42
CA LEU A 105 -8.47 18.50 5.20
C LEU A 105 -9.76 18.55 4.36
N THR A 106 -10.50 19.65 4.50
CA THR A 106 -11.71 19.91 3.71
C THR A 106 -11.63 21.28 3.06
N PRO A 107 -10.68 21.47 2.11
CA PRO A 107 -10.55 22.73 1.40
C PRO A 107 -11.82 23.03 0.59
N LEU A 108 -12.19 24.32 0.50
CA LEU A 108 -13.35 24.76 -0.28
C LEU A 108 -13.09 24.77 -1.80
N THR A 109 -11.82 24.70 -2.21
CA THR A 109 -11.36 24.94 -3.58
C THR A 109 -10.70 23.74 -4.24
N ALA A 110 -10.63 22.59 -3.56
CA ALA A 110 -9.98 21.39 -4.08
C ALA A 110 -10.78 20.12 -3.74
N HIS A 111 -10.64 19.11 -4.60
CA HIS A 111 -11.25 17.81 -4.37
C HIS A 111 -10.44 17.04 -3.31
N ALA A 112 -11.04 16.81 -2.15
CA ALA A 112 -10.44 16.02 -1.08
C ALA A 112 -11.25 14.74 -0.87
N ILE A 113 -10.55 13.60 -0.90
CA ILE A 113 -11.14 12.29 -0.64
C ILE A 113 -10.57 11.70 0.63
N GLN A 114 -11.37 10.86 1.29
CA GLN A 114 -10.95 10.16 2.49
C GLN A 114 -9.80 9.19 2.13
N ARG A 115 -8.70 9.29 2.88
CA ARG A 115 -7.53 8.41 2.77
C ARG A 115 -7.43 7.49 3.98
N GLY A 116 -6.55 6.51 3.90
CA GLY A 116 -6.29 5.58 5.00
C GLY A 116 -5.20 4.57 4.64
N VAL A 117 -4.84 3.76 5.62
CA VAL A 117 -3.92 2.63 5.48
C VAL A 117 -4.66 1.33 5.76
N THR A 118 -4.53 0.38 4.85
CA THR A 118 -5.04 -0.99 5.01
C THR A 118 -3.90 -1.87 5.47
N GLU A 119 -4.11 -2.61 6.55
CA GLU A 119 -3.17 -3.57 7.11
C GLU A 119 -3.67 -5.00 6.86
N ALA A 120 -2.74 -5.88 6.49
CA ALA A 120 -2.90 -7.32 6.47
C ALA A 120 -1.74 -7.96 7.23
N THR A 121 -2.02 -8.89 8.13
CA THR A 121 -0.98 -9.78 8.69
C THR A 121 -0.96 -11.05 7.84
N ILE A 122 0.22 -11.45 7.34
CA ILE A 122 0.37 -12.49 6.32
C ILE A 122 1.39 -13.54 6.75
N GLU A 123 1.06 -14.82 6.56
CA GLU A 123 1.97 -15.96 6.80
C GLU A 123 2.96 -16.14 5.65
N THR A 124 4.06 -15.38 5.66
CA THR A 124 5.04 -15.42 4.57
C THR A 124 6.15 -16.47 4.82
N PRO A 125 6.94 -16.83 3.80
CA PRO A 125 8.15 -17.65 3.98
C PRO A 125 9.19 -17.00 4.92
N LEU A 126 9.14 -15.69 5.12
CA LEU A 126 10.00 -14.96 6.05
C LEU A 126 9.45 -14.93 7.48
N GLY A 127 8.33 -15.61 7.73
CA GLY A 127 7.55 -15.56 8.95
C GLY A 127 6.32 -14.66 8.83
N LEU A 128 5.63 -14.47 9.94
CA LEU A 128 4.45 -13.62 10.01
C LEU A 128 4.87 -12.15 9.84
N ILE A 129 4.27 -11.42 8.89
CA ILE A 129 4.62 -10.02 8.59
C ILE A 129 3.35 -9.18 8.52
N ARG A 130 3.38 -7.98 9.10
CA ARG A 130 2.36 -6.94 8.85
C ARG A 130 2.65 -6.25 7.53
N VAL A 131 1.66 -6.10 6.67
CA VAL A 131 1.77 -5.45 5.38
C VAL A 131 0.75 -4.31 5.32
N TYR A 132 1.22 -3.12 5.00
CA TYR A 132 0.41 -1.92 4.86
C TYR A 132 0.34 -1.48 3.40
N SER A 133 -0.86 -1.21 2.90
CA SER A 133 -1.10 -0.52 1.62
C SER A 133 -1.78 0.81 1.90
N SER A 134 -1.16 1.91 1.44
CA SER A 134 -1.62 3.27 1.72
C SER A 134 -1.58 4.15 0.49
N HIS A 135 -2.47 5.14 0.44
CA HIS A 135 -2.45 6.22 -0.54
C HIS A 135 -2.58 7.56 0.22
N PHE A 136 -1.50 8.32 0.31
CA PHE A 136 -1.49 9.61 1.01
C PHE A 136 -2.14 10.72 0.18
N SER A 137 -2.45 11.85 0.82
CA SER A 137 -3.03 13.01 0.12
C SER A 137 -2.05 13.60 -0.91
N HIS A 138 -2.57 13.98 -2.07
CA HIS A 138 -1.82 14.74 -3.08
C HIS A 138 -1.84 16.26 -2.79
N LEU A 139 -2.68 16.72 -1.85
CA LEU A 139 -2.97 18.16 -1.67
C LEU A 139 -1.79 18.97 -1.13
N CYS A 140 -1.24 18.59 0.03
CA CYS A 140 -0.14 19.32 0.65
C CYS A 140 0.64 18.46 1.66
N ASP A 141 1.85 18.91 2.02
CA ASP A 141 2.69 18.23 3.00
C ASP A 141 2.08 18.22 4.39
N GLU A 142 1.33 19.25 4.80
CA GLU A 142 0.69 19.31 6.12
C GLU A 142 -0.25 18.11 6.34
N GLU A 143 -1.07 17.79 5.34
CA GLU A 143 -1.95 16.62 5.40
C GLU A 143 -1.17 15.31 5.31
N ARG A 144 -0.13 15.24 4.46
CA ARG A 144 0.72 14.04 4.36
C ARG A 144 1.51 13.75 5.64
N LEU A 145 1.95 14.78 6.38
CA LEU A 145 2.60 14.61 7.67
C LEU A 145 1.65 13.98 8.70
N ILE A 146 0.37 14.34 8.68
CA ILE A 146 -0.66 13.68 9.51
C ILE A 146 -0.79 12.21 9.10
N HIS A 147 -0.84 11.90 7.81
CA HIS A 147 -0.97 10.52 7.31
C HIS A 147 0.24 9.66 7.68
N ALA A 148 1.45 10.21 7.53
CA ALA A 148 2.70 9.58 7.94
C ALA A 148 2.73 9.33 9.47
N GLN A 149 2.34 10.32 10.27
CA GLN A 149 2.30 10.18 11.73
C GLN A 149 1.32 9.09 12.17
N VAL A 150 0.09 9.07 11.63
CA VAL A 150 -0.89 8.01 11.94
C VAL A 150 -0.36 6.64 11.53
N THR A 151 0.29 6.54 10.37
CA THR A 151 0.89 5.27 9.90
C THR A 151 1.98 4.78 10.85
N LEU A 152 2.87 5.67 11.31
CA LEU A 152 3.89 5.33 12.30
C LEU A 152 3.28 4.99 13.66
N ASP A 153 2.23 5.68 14.10
CA ASP A 153 1.56 5.39 15.36
C ASP A 153 0.91 4.01 15.35
N VAL A 154 0.21 3.65 14.26
CA VAL A 154 -0.30 2.29 14.05
C VAL A 154 0.84 1.28 14.08
N HIS A 155 1.95 1.56 13.40
CA HIS A 155 3.10 0.65 13.37
C HIS A 155 3.70 0.43 14.77
N ARG A 156 4.03 1.52 15.48
CA ARG A 156 4.68 1.54 16.79
C ARG A 156 3.81 0.94 17.89
N ARG A 157 2.51 1.19 17.84
CA ARG A 157 1.57 0.72 18.85
C ARG A 157 1.13 -0.72 18.66
N ALA A 158 1.30 -1.33 17.48
CA ALA A 158 0.75 -2.64 17.18
C ALA A 158 1.03 -3.72 18.24
N ARG A 159 2.23 -3.75 18.83
CA ARG A 159 2.55 -4.70 19.92
C ARG A 159 1.70 -4.46 21.17
N ASN A 160 1.41 -3.20 21.50
CA ASN A 160 0.63 -2.81 22.67
C ASN A 160 -0.87 -2.92 22.40
N ASP A 161 -1.31 -2.52 21.22
CA ASP A 161 -2.72 -2.61 20.81
C ASP A 161 -3.15 -4.08 20.63
N GLY A 162 -2.20 -4.95 20.27
CA GLY A 162 -2.43 -6.39 20.20
C GLY A 162 -3.23 -6.82 18.95
N PRO A 163 -3.62 -8.10 18.90
CA PRO A 163 -4.36 -8.65 17.77
C PRO A 163 -5.79 -8.10 17.69
N VAL A 164 -6.47 -8.35 16.56
CA VAL A 164 -7.84 -7.86 16.30
C VAL A 164 -8.89 -8.34 17.31
N SER A 165 -8.61 -9.44 18.00
CA SER A 165 -9.35 -9.97 19.13
C SER A 165 -8.35 -10.45 20.18
N ALA A 166 -8.55 -10.13 21.46
CA ALA A 166 -7.59 -10.42 22.51
C ALA A 166 -8.28 -10.61 23.88
N GLY A 167 -7.55 -11.23 24.81
CA GLY A 167 -8.00 -11.45 26.18
C GLY A 167 -8.78 -12.76 26.37
N GLY A 168 -9.24 -12.99 27.60
CA GLY A 168 -10.17 -14.07 27.93
C GLY A 168 -11.61 -13.57 27.93
N HIS A 169 -12.57 -14.49 27.77
CA HIS A 169 -13.99 -14.18 27.77
C HIS A 169 -14.77 -15.24 28.57
N PRO A 170 -15.75 -14.86 29.43
CA PRO A 170 -16.54 -15.82 30.21
C PRO A 170 -17.39 -16.77 29.34
N ASP A 171 -17.85 -16.28 28.19
CA ASP A 171 -18.47 -17.10 27.16
C ASP A 171 -17.39 -17.55 26.18
N THR A 172 -17.07 -18.85 26.19
CA THR A 172 -15.98 -19.45 25.42
C THR A 172 -16.25 -19.48 23.92
N THR A 173 -17.46 -19.14 23.46
CA THR A 173 -17.75 -18.98 22.02
C THR A 173 -16.98 -17.82 21.38
N TRP A 174 -16.45 -16.89 22.19
CA TRP A 174 -15.54 -15.83 21.74
C TRP A 174 -14.08 -16.29 21.62
N LEU A 175 -13.76 -17.55 21.95
CA LEU A 175 -12.41 -18.08 22.10
C LEU A 175 -12.19 -19.37 21.28
N GLU A 176 -12.74 -19.46 20.07
CA GLU A 176 -12.60 -20.63 19.19
C GLU A 176 -11.12 -20.95 18.90
N GLU A 177 -10.47 -20.14 18.07
CA GLU A 177 -9.03 -20.20 17.83
C GLU A 177 -8.26 -19.14 18.64
N PRO A 178 -7.01 -19.41 19.05
CA PRO A 178 -6.16 -18.38 19.60
C PRO A 178 -5.94 -17.26 18.57
N PRO A 179 -5.96 -15.99 18.98
CA PRO A 179 -5.76 -14.90 18.05
C PRO A 179 -4.35 -14.95 17.45
N PRO A 180 -4.18 -14.62 16.15
CA PRO A 180 -2.87 -14.60 15.53
C PRO A 180 -1.91 -13.66 16.25
N ALA A 181 -0.62 -14.01 16.26
CA ALA A 181 0.41 -13.13 16.82
C ALA A 181 0.47 -11.79 16.05
N VAL A 182 0.87 -10.71 16.73
CA VAL A 182 1.16 -9.43 16.07
C VAL A 182 2.66 -9.32 15.84
N PRO A 183 3.16 -9.49 14.61
CA PRO A 183 4.59 -9.47 14.36
C PRO A 183 5.14 -8.05 14.45
N ALA A 184 6.37 -7.92 14.94
CA ALA A 184 7.08 -6.64 14.94
C ALA A 184 7.42 -6.19 13.52
N GLU A 185 7.84 -7.14 12.67
CA GLU A 185 8.23 -6.87 11.30
C GLU A 185 7.05 -6.43 10.43
N ALA A 186 7.31 -5.41 9.61
CA ALA A 186 6.30 -4.84 8.75
C ALA A 186 6.86 -4.30 7.43
N ILE A 187 5.99 -4.28 6.42
CA ILE A 187 6.21 -3.64 5.12
C ILE A 187 5.16 -2.55 4.95
N LEU A 188 5.57 -1.31 4.70
CA LEU A 188 4.71 -0.22 4.26
C LEU A 188 4.88 -0.01 2.76
N MET A 189 3.80 -0.05 2.00
CA MET A 189 3.86 0.20 0.57
C MET A 189 2.71 1.05 0.03
N GLY A 190 2.96 1.72 -1.09
CA GLY A 190 1.95 2.46 -1.84
C GLY A 190 2.41 3.80 -2.38
N ASP A 191 1.47 4.50 -3.01
CA ASP A 191 1.60 5.90 -3.42
C ASP A 191 1.51 6.82 -2.20
N LEU A 192 2.68 7.24 -1.72
CA LEU A 192 2.76 8.10 -0.54
C LEU A 192 2.79 9.60 -0.92
N ASN A 193 2.69 9.93 -2.21
CA ASN A 193 2.67 11.29 -2.74
C ASN A 193 3.80 12.19 -2.18
N LEU A 194 4.98 11.61 -1.93
CA LEU A 194 6.12 12.28 -1.31
C LEU A 194 7.39 12.01 -2.11
N THR A 195 8.31 12.98 -2.12
CA THR A 195 9.64 12.83 -2.72
C THR A 195 10.69 12.58 -1.64
N PRO A 196 11.87 12.03 -1.98
CA PRO A 196 12.93 11.68 -1.01
C PRO A 196 13.50 12.86 -0.22
N ASP A 197 13.33 14.09 -0.71
CA ASP A 197 13.73 15.34 -0.08
C ASP A 197 12.62 15.98 0.78
N SER A 198 11.42 15.38 0.82
CA SER A 198 10.29 15.91 1.59
C SER A 198 10.44 15.65 3.09
N PRO A 199 9.87 16.51 3.95
CA PRO A 199 9.81 16.27 5.40
C PRO A 199 8.98 15.02 5.75
N VAL A 200 8.05 14.61 4.88
CA VAL A 200 7.25 13.40 5.06
C VAL A 200 8.11 12.14 4.90
N TYR A 201 9.02 12.12 3.92
CA TYR A 201 9.99 11.04 3.75
C TYR A 201 10.89 10.93 4.97
N GLU A 202 11.46 12.06 5.41
CA GLU A 202 12.32 12.13 6.59
C GLU A 202 11.61 11.61 7.85
N LEU A 203 10.33 11.93 8.05
CA LEU A 203 9.56 11.40 9.18
C LEU A 203 9.45 9.87 9.16
N LEU A 204 9.24 9.28 7.97
CA LEU A 204 9.05 7.83 7.82
C LEU A 204 10.34 7.03 7.91
N VAL A 205 11.46 7.56 7.41
CA VAL A 205 12.71 6.81 7.28
C VAL A 205 13.89 7.38 8.06
N GLY A 206 13.74 8.54 8.69
CA GLY A 206 14.76 9.19 9.51
C GLY A 206 15.48 10.37 8.84
N PRO A 207 16.19 11.18 9.66
CA PRO A 207 16.94 12.33 9.19
C PRO A 207 18.21 11.91 8.45
N THR A 208 18.80 12.86 7.72
CA THR A 208 20.09 12.67 7.05
C THR A 208 21.21 13.35 7.84
N SER A 209 22.34 12.66 7.97
CA SER A 209 23.61 13.20 8.46
C SER A 209 24.61 13.31 7.32
N GLY A 210 25.36 14.41 7.25
CA GLY A 210 26.39 14.59 6.22
C GLY A 210 27.52 13.54 6.29
N MET A 211 27.80 12.97 7.46
CA MET A 211 28.85 11.97 7.65
C MET A 211 28.36 10.53 7.42
N TYR A 212 27.13 10.23 7.84
CA TYR A 212 26.62 8.86 7.91
C TYR A 212 25.47 8.57 6.93
N GLY A 213 25.02 9.56 6.17
CA GLY A 213 23.83 9.45 5.34
C GLY A 213 22.55 9.34 6.17
N ARG A 214 21.55 8.62 5.64
CA ARG A 214 20.25 8.41 6.26
C ARG A 214 20.39 7.65 7.59
N LEU A 215 19.89 8.24 8.67
CA LEU A 215 19.91 7.67 10.02
C LEU A 215 18.57 6.99 10.31
N ASN A 216 18.39 5.73 9.89
CA ASN A 216 17.14 5.00 10.12
C ASN A 216 16.89 4.73 11.62
N PRO A 217 15.81 5.28 12.23
CA PRO A 217 15.44 4.98 13.60
C PRO A 217 14.93 3.53 13.73
N PRO A 218 15.10 2.88 14.91
CA PRO A 218 14.68 1.50 15.12
C PRO A 218 13.15 1.30 15.07
N ASP A 219 12.37 2.36 15.26
CA ASP A 219 10.91 2.38 15.31
C ASP A 219 10.25 3.04 14.08
N CYS A 220 11.06 3.28 13.04
CA CYS A 220 10.66 3.80 11.73
C CYS A 220 10.91 2.75 10.65
N PHE A 221 10.65 3.11 9.39
CA PHE A 221 10.92 2.21 8.26
C PHE A 221 12.28 2.52 7.61
N CYS A 222 12.72 1.61 6.76
CA CYS A 222 13.84 1.74 5.84
C CYS A 222 13.30 1.64 4.41
N ASP A 223 13.73 2.52 3.51
CA ASP A 223 13.36 2.43 2.11
C ASP A 223 14.00 1.18 1.45
N ALA A 224 13.19 0.28 0.91
CA ALA A 224 13.68 -0.95 0.30
C ALA A 224 14.44 -0.69 -1.02
N TRP A 225 14.12 0.41 -1.72
CA TRP A 225 14.87 0.84 -2.91
C TRP A 225 16.33 1.12 -2.56
N VAL A 226 16.53 1.91 -1.50
CA VAL A 226 17.86 2.24 -0.98
C VAL A 226 18.54 1.02 -0.36
N ALA A 227 17.79 0.18 0.36
CA ALA A 227 18.32 -1.06 0.92
C ALA A 227 18.82 -2.03 -0.18
N ALA A 228 18.25 -1.97 -1.38
CA ALA A 228 18.71 -2.72 -2.55
C ALA A 228 19.97 -2.12 -3.22
N GLY A 229 20.46 -0.97 -2.76
CA GLY A 229 21.70 -0.34 -3.23
C GLY A 229 21.51 0.82 -4.20
N HIS A 230 20.26 1.24 -4.45
CA HIS A 230 19.95 2.38 -5.31
C HIS A 230 20.08 3.72 -4.58
N ALA A 231 20.25 4.80 -5.33
CA ALA A 231 20.19 6.16 -4.80
C ALA A 231 18.76 6.54 -4.40
N GLU A 232 18.62 7.42 -3.41
CA GLU A 232 17.29 7.86 -2.95
C GLU A 232 16.49 8.59 -4.03
N ASN A 233 17.16 9.34 -4.91
CA ASN A 233 16.58 10.25 -5.89
C ASN A 233 16.45 9.66 -7.31
N GLU A 234 16.67 8.36 -7.49
CA GLU A 234 16.38 7.66 -8.74
C GLU A 234 15.16 6.73 -8.59
N GLY A 235 14.76 6.08 -9.68
CA GLY A 235 13.65 5.12 -9.67
C GLY A 235 12.28 5.78 -9.74
N ASP A 236 12.09 6.72 -10.67
CA ASP A 236 10.80 7.40 -10.87
C ASP A 236 9.65 6.40 -11.08
N THR A 237 8.56 6.62 -10.37
CA THR A 237 7.35 5.77 -10.37
C THR A 237 6.12 6.49 -10.91
N ILE A 238 6.20 7.80 -11.14
CA ILE A 238 5.23 8.57 -11.92
C ILE A 238 5.97 9.29 -13.04
N TYR A 239 5.88 8.80 -14.27
CA TYR A 239 6.49 9.48 -15.42
C TYR A 239 5.67 10.69 -15.88
N LEU A 240 6.29 11.86 -15.80
CA LEU A 240 5.82 13.10 -16.39
C LEU A 240 6.16 13.16 -17.88
N ASP A 241 7.26 12.51 -18.26
CA ASP A 241 7.64 12.24 -19.64
C ASP A 241 7.77 10.73 -19.82
N TRP A 242 6.82 10.14 -20.56
CA TRP A 242 6.73 8.69 -20.79
C TRP A 242 7.86 8.16 -21.67
N ASP A 243 8.28 8.92 -22.68
CA ASP A 243 9.27 8.48 -23.65
C ASP A 243 10.67 8.55 -23.04
N ALA A 244 10.95 9.62 -22.27
CA ALA A 244 12.18 9.74 -21.51
C ALA A 244 12.22 8.85 -20.25
N LYS A 245 11.06 8.34 -19.80
CA LYS A 245 10.90 7.56 -18.56
C LYS A 245 11.39 8.35 -17.35
N THR A 246 10.99 9.63 -17.27
CA THR A 246 11.39 10.56 -16.22
C THR A 246 10.19 11.22 -15.55
N GLY A 247 10.30 11.51 -14.27
CA GLY A 247 9.28 12.19 -13.49
C GLY A 247 9.67 12.29 -12.02
N LYS A 248 8.93 11.58 -11.16
CA LYS A 248 9.19 11.57 -9.72
C LYS A 248 9.08 10.16 -9.16
N ARG A 249 9.80 9.89 -8.07
CA ARG A 249 9.55 8.73 -7.20
C ARG A 249 8.59 9.12 -6.09
N ILE A 250 7.37 8.57 -6.13
CA ILE A 250 6.33 8.81 -5.12
C ILE A 250 5.69 7.52 -4.59
N ASP A 251 5.98 6.38 -5.21
CA ASP A 251 5.55 5.06 -4.77
C ASP A 251 6.71 4.36 -4.08
N TYR A 252 6.44 3.76 -2.92
CA TYR A 252 7.46 3.18 -2.07
C TYR A 252 7.10 1.78 -1.61
N ILE A 253 8.13 0.97 -1.38
CA ILE A 253 8.09 -0.19 -0.49
C ILE A 253 9.13 0.11 0.58
N MET A 254 8.67 0.28 1.81
CA MET A 254 9.48 0.53 3.00
C MET A 254 9.33 -0.64 3.96
N VAL A 255 10.39 -0.98 4.67
CA VAL A 255 10.47 -2.19 5.51
C VAL A 255 10.97 -1.84 6.89
N THR A 256 10.55 -2.59 7.91
CA THR A 256 11.16 -2.47 9.24
C THR A 256 12.66 -2.79 9.19
N PRO A 257 13.47 -2.27 10.13
CA PRO A 257 14.91 -2.50 10.14
C PRO A 257 15.30 -3.99 10.14
N GLY A 258 14.50 -4.86 10.77
CA GLY A 258 14.71 -6.31 10.79
C GLY A 258 14.58 -6.99 9.42
N LEU A 259 13.76 -6.43 8.51
CA LEU A 259 13.60 -6.90 7.14
C LEU A 259 14.59 -6.27 6.16
N ARG A 260 15.27 -5.18 6.54
CA ARG A 260 16.20 -4.45 5.66
C ARG A 260 17.27 -5.35 5.04
N ALA A 261 17.89 -6.22 5.84
CA ALA A 261 18.95 -7.12 5.37
C ALA A 261 18.44 -8.23 4.44
N LYS A 262 17.12 -8.49 4.43
CA LYS A 262 16.50 -9.47 3.55
C LYS A 262 16.17 -8.92 2.16
N VAL A 263 16.22 -7.60 1.97
CA VAL A 263 16.02 -6.98 0.65
C VAL A 263 17.12 -7.43 -0.31
N ALA A 264 16.72 -8.13 -1.38
CA ALA A 264 17.62 -8.72 -2.36
C ALA A 264 17.87 -7.78 -3.54
N SER A 265 16.80 -7.16 -4.04
CA SER A 265 16.77 -6.26 -5.19
C SER A 265 15.47 -5.45 -5.19
N ALA A 266 15.49 -4.32 -5.88
CA ALA A 266 14.32 -3.52 -6.16
C ALA A 266 14.35 -3.08 -7.64
N GLU A 267 13.20 -3.04 -8.30
CA GLU A 267 13.04 -2.64 -9.69
C GLU A 267 11.75 -1.84 -9.89
N VAL A 268 11.80 -0.83 -10.76
CA VAL A 268 10.60 -0.19 -11.30
C VAL A 268 10.28 -0.87 -12.64
N LEU A 269 9.04 -1.32 -12.83
CA LEU A 269 8.59 -1.91 -14.09
C LEU A 269 8.31 -0.79 -15.11
N ARG A 270 9.37 -0.31 -15.75
CA ARG A 270 9.41 0.94 -16.55
C ARG A 270 8.49 0.95 -17.78
N ASP A 271 8.15 -0.22 -18.30
CA ASP A 271 7.35 -0.35 -19.52
C ASP A 271 5.87 -0.63 -19.24
N ALA A 272 5.45 -0.73 -17.97
CA ALA A 272 4.05 -0.87 -17.61
C ALA A 272 3.28 0.42 -17.91
N ASP A 273 2.31 0.33 -18.82
CA ASP A 273 1.48 1.44 -19.30
C ASP A 273 0.00 1.33 -18.84
N ALA A 274 -0.30 0.34 -18.01
CA ALA A 274 -1.64 0.06 -17.49
C ALA A 274 -2.17 1.11 -16.51
N SER A 275 -1.30 2.03 -16.08
CA SER A 275 -1.58 3.21 -15.26
C SER A 275 -0.58 4.32 -15.61
N ASP A 276 -0.86 5.55 -15.20
CA ASP A 276 0.13 6.62 -15.20
C ASP A 276 1.27 6.39 -14.19
N HIS A 277 1.08 5.55 -13.17
CA HIS A 277 2.16 5.09 -12.30
C HIS A 277 2.88 3.86 -12.88
N GLN A 278 4.08 3.60 -12.35
CA GLN A 278 4.89 2.44 -12.65
C GLN A 278 4.95 1.54 -11.40
N PRO A 279 4.70 0.23 -11.54
CA PRO A 279 4.83 -0.70 -10.43
C PRO A 279 6.25 -0.71 -9.87
N LEU A 280 6.37 -0.67 -8.55
CA LEU A 280 7.62 -0.89 -7.83
C LEU A 280 7.62 -2.30 -7.27
N ALA A 281 8.62 -3.10 -7.64
CA ALA A 281 8.80 -4.47 -7.18
C ALA A 281 10.05 -4.59 -6.31
N VAL A 282 9.95 -5.32 -5.19
CA VAL A 282 11.06 -5.64 -4.30
C VAL A 282 11.09 -7.15 -4.09
N THR A 283 12.27 -7.75 -4.26
CA THR A 283 12.50 -9.16 -3.97
C THR A 283 13.22 -9.30 -2.63
N PHE A 284 12.75 -10.23 -1.80
CA PHE A 284 13.36 -10.59 -0.52
C PHE A 284 13.99 -11.99 -0.60
N ARG A 285 15.16 -12.14 0.02
CA ARG A 285 15.84 -13.42 0.27
C ARG A 285 15.28 -14.06 1.54
N ASP A 286 15.24 -15.39 1.55
CA ASP A 286 14.81 -16.17 2.71
C ASP A 286 15.80 -16.08 3.88
#